data_AF-H5XTS8-F1
#
_entry.id   AF-H5XTS8-F1
#
_cell.length_a   1.000
_cell.length_b   1.000
_cell.length_c   1.000
_cell.angle_alpha   90.00
_cell.angle_beta   90.00
_cell.angle_gamma   90.00
#
_symmetry.space_group_name_H-M   'P 1'
#
loop_
_entity.id
_entity.type
_entity.pdbx_description
1 polymer ?
#
loop_
_entity_poly.entity_id
_entity_poly.type
_entity_poly.pdbx_seq_one_letter_code
_entity_poly.pdbx_strand_id
1 'polypeptide(L)'
;MKFTKKTAVLASFTVGALLFATTALADIASKSGYEEFKDAIKLTAEKSSESFDSFTMDFSMAMKDSGKTLMSNDLTEKYDRKTGASESITSNVNLNGSTYSHQIYSDTKTSIRLSDNDPTYYVTEYSKERKKDPISNPFKEEEAADVEKIVDAIVGSLKDHVVVTENADGTKEIEGSLTEVQIPALVNAVVSFQLKQEFNGGRNQSNLPKLTKDVFVKEVKGSAKLNKDGVMESILGVAVLSGKDEQGEVHEISIDALITLSDINSTTVKKPDLTGKKVVKNIAKDYSAPEISSPEKFVGKFKNNILIEKEGKYIKIGERIIEITQMDNKTVTGRYHEEYKSGFEEYAAQTSALKFSAEFVENQRGNADFKYTTESGDKGEGNIYFDEFQGKINFNVHNMNMSNQGGRMYDSSFSPVLD
;
A
#
# COMPACT_ATOMS: atom_id res chain seq x y z
N MET A 1 1.34 6.36 -2.82
CA MET A 1 1.00 6.18 -1.39
C MET A 1 -0.02 5.04 -1.33
N LYS A 2 0.16 3.98 -0.52
CA LYS A 2 -0.90 2.96 -0.39
C LYS A 2 -2.02 3.60 0.44
N PHE A 3 -3.17 3.87 -0.17
CA PHE A 3 -4.36 4.25 0.57
C PHE A 3 -4.62 3.16 1.61
N THR A 4 -4.48 3.49 2.89
CA THR A 4 -4.81 2.54 3.94
C THR A 4 -6.33 2.41 4.02
N LYS A 5 -6.84 1.28 4.54
CA LYS A 5 -8.28 1.07 4.73
C LYS A 5 -8.97 2.23 5.50
N LYS A 6 -8.23 2.98 6.32
CA LYS A 6 -8.71 4.17 7.03
C LYS A 6 -8.78 5.42 6.15
N THR A 7 -7.84 5.59 5.23
CA THR A 7 -7.81 6.70 4.27
C THR A 7 -8.87 6.54 3.17
N ALA A 8 -9.15 5.29 2.77
CA ALA A 8 -10.26 4.98 1.86
C ALA A 8 -11.61 5.35 2.48
N VAL A 9 -11.89 4.94 3.73
CA VAL A 9 -13.12 5.32 4.45
C VAL A 9 -13.24 6.84 4.63
N LEU A 10 -12.13 7.54 4.93
CA LEU A 10 -12.12 9.00 5.07
C LEU A 10 -12.34 9.72 3.73
N ALA A 11 -11.74 9.24 2.64
CA ALA A 11 -11.98 9.75 1.29
C ALA A 11 -13.41 9.43 0.80
N SER A 12 -13.93 8.24 1.07
CA SER A 12 -15.32 7.85 0.79
C SER A 12 -16.33 8.69 1.56
N PHE A 13 -16.01 9.05 2.81
CA PHE A 13 -16.85 9.93 3.63
C PHE A 13 -16.74 11.41 3.20
N THR A 14 -15.55 11.86 2.79
CA THR A 14 -15.35 13.24 2.29
C THR A 14 -16.00 13.43 0.93
N VAL A 15 -15.84 12.46 0.00
CA VAL A 15 -16.54 12.45 -1.29
C VAL A 15 -18.06 12.27 -1.11
N GLY A 16 -18.50 11.49 -0.11
CA GLY A 16 -19.90 11.36 0.28
C GLY A 16 -20.49 12.59 1.00
N ALA A 17 -19.65 13.41 1.62
CA ALA A 17 -20.05 14.66 2.28
C ALA A 17 -20.02 15.87 1.34
N LEU A 18 -19.35 15.80 0.19
CA LEU A 18 -19.29 16.84 -0.85
C LEU A 18 -20.52 16.80 -1.78
N LEU A 19 -21.73 16.66 -1.24
CA LEU A 19 -22.98 16.59 -2.01
C LEU A 19 -23.92 17.74 -1.64
N PHE A 20 -24.61 18.30 -2.63
CA PHE A 20 -24.70 19.74 -2.84
C PHE A 20 -26.08 20.12 -3.49
N ALA A 21 -26.86 21.13 -2.99
CA ALA A 21 -28.05 21.82 -3.64
C ALA A 21 -28.04 23.30 -4.15
N THR A 22 -28.74 23.64 -5.24
CA THR A 22 -29.48 24.92 -5.29
C THR A 22 -30.83 24.74 -6.00
N THR A 23 -31.69 25.77 -5.97
CA THR A 23 -33.08 25.73 -6.43
C THR A 23 -33.23 26.08 -7.91
N ALA A 24 -33.76 25.16 -8.72
CA ALA A 24 -34.67 25.50 -9.84
C ALA A 24 -35.40 24.26 -10.36
N LEU A 25 -36.68 24.46 -10.70
CA LEU A 25 -37.69 23.49 -11.13
C LEU A 25 -37.33 22.76 -12.44
N ALA A 26 -37.45 21.42 -12.50
CA ALA A 26 -38.02 20.68 -13.64
C ALA A 26 -38.16 19.17 -13.38
N ASP A 27 -39.34 18.66 -13.76
CA ASP A 27 -39.82 17.28 -14.01
C ASP A 27 -39.40 16.10 -13.11
N ILE A 28 -40.41 15.56 -12.41
CA ILE A 28 -40.38 14.39 -11.49
C ILE A 28 -40.31 13.06 -12.28
N ALA A 29 -39.75 13.05 -13.48
CA ALA A 29 -39.74 11.87 -14.36
C ALA A 29 -38.37 11.23 -14.59
N SER A 30 -37.27 11.83 -14.12
CA SER A 30 -35.90 11.36 -14.34
C SER A 30 -35.20 10.92 -13.05
N LYS A 31 -34.12 10.15 -13.24
CA LYS A 31 -33.15 9.76 -12.22
C LYS A 31 -32.65 10.99 -11.45
N SER A 32 -32.46 10.90 -10.12
CA SER A 32 -32.01 12.05 -9.33
C SER A 32 -30.57 12.46 -9.67
N GLY A 33 -30.24 13.75 -9.51
CA GLY A 33 -28.91 14.27 -9.84
C GLY A 33 -27.77 13.62 -9.06
N TYR A 34 -28.03 13.22 -7.82
CA TYR A 34 -27.08 12.43 -7.03
C TYR A 34 -26.75 11.09 -7.69
N GLU A 35 -27.77 10.37 -8.18
CA GLU A 35 -27.55 9.07 -8.81
C GLU A 35 -26.86 9.25 -10.18
N GLU A 36 -27.10 10.35 -10.90
CA GLU A 36 -26.31 10.71 -12.10
C GLU A 36 -24.84 10.96 -11.79
N PHE A 37 -24.55 11.72 -10.73
CA PHE A 37 -23.18 11.97 -10.28
C PHE A 37 -22.45 10.66 -9.90
N LYS A 38 -23.11 9.81 -9.11
CA LYS A 38 -22.57 8.51 -8.69
C LYS A 38 -22.22 7.62 -9.89
N ASP A 39 -23.13 7.54 -10.87
CA ASP A 39 -22.87 6.77 -12.10
C ASP A 39 -21.73 7.36 -12.91
N ALA A 40 -21.63 8.68 -13.00
CA ALA A 40 -20.54 9.34 -13.72
C ALA A 40 -19.17 9.05 -13.10
N ILE A 41 -19.05 9.03 -11.77
CA ILE A 41 -17.81 8.64 -11.09
C ILE A 41 -17.47 7.17 -11.41
N LYS A 42 -18.44 6.26 -11.27
CA LYS A 42 -18.24 4.82 -11.54
C LYS A 42 -17.82 4.57 -12.99
N LEU A 43 -18.51 5.22 -13.94
CA LEU A 43 -18.21 5.15 -15.36
C LEU A 43 -16.81 5.69 -15.66
N THR A 44 -16.44 6.81 -15.04
CA THR A 44 -15.10 7.40 -15.21
C THR A 44 -14.02 6.47 -14.68
N ALA A 45 -14.23 5.86 -13.51
CA ALA A 45 -13.30 4.89 -12.93
C ALA A 45 -13.18 3.63 -13.81
N GLU A 46 -14.30 3.10 -14.29
CA GLU A 46 -14.33 1.97 -15.22
C GLU A 46 -13.56 2.28 -16.49
N LYS A 47 -13.91 3.36 -17.19
CA LYS A 47 -13.22 3.75 -18.44
C LYS A 47 -11.74 4.04 -18.21
N SER A 48 -11.37 4.66 -17.10
CA SER A 48 -9.95 4.91 -16.75
C SER A 48 -9.17 3.62 -16.55
N SER A 49 -9.78 2.62 -15.91
CA SER A 49 -9.12 1.33 -15.64
C SER A 49 -9.08 0.38 -16.85
N GLU A 50 -10.07 0.47 -17.75
CA GLU A 50 -10.30 -0.56 -18.77
C GLU A 50 -10.21 -0.06 -20.21
N SER A 51 -10.67 1.16 -20.48
CA SER A 51 -10.97 1.62 -21.84
C SER A 51 -10.01 2.69 -22.36
N PHE A 52 -9.61 3.65 -21.54
CA PHE A 52 -8.71 4.72 -21.96
C PHE A 52 -7.31 4.18 -22.20
N ASP A 53 -6.66 4.63 -23.27
CA ASP A 53 -5.28 4.29 -23.58
C ASP A 53 -4.32 5.09 -22.69
N SER A 54 -4.63 6.37 -22.47
CA SER A 54 -3.86 7.28 -21.62
C SER A 54 -4.76 8.40 -21.11
N PHE A 55 -4.39 9.04 -20.00
CA PHE A 55 -5.07 10.23 -19.48
C PHE A 55 -4.23 10.90 -18.39
N THR A 56 -4.56 12.15 -18.07
CA THR A 56 -3.98 12.92 -16.97
C THR A 56 -5.07 13.25 -15.96
N MET A 57 -4.78 13.01 -14.68
CA MET A 57 -5.63 13.36 -13.56
C MET A 57 -4.89 14.36 -12.68
N ASP A 58 -5.49 15.52 -12.46
CA ASP A 58 -5.00 16.49 -11.51
C ASP A 58 -5.92 16.54 -10.30
N PHE A 59 -5.33 16.58 -9.12
CA PHE A 59 -6.00 16.75 -7.84
C PHE A 59 -5.33 17.89 -7.08
N SER A 60 -6.13 18.87 -6.67
CA SER A 60 -5.69 19.97 -5.81
C SER A 60 -6.60 20.04 -4.60
N MET A 61 -6.02 20.14 -3.40
CA MET A 61 -6.75 20.31 -2.16
C MET A 61 -6.08 21.35 -1.28
N ALA A 62 -6.88 22.19 -0.62
CA ALA A 62 -6.42 23.13 0.40
C ALA A 62 -7.31 23.08 1.63
N MET A 63 -6.69 23.01 2.81
CA MET A 63 -7.37 23.20 4.09
C MET A 63 -7.03 24.59 4.64
N LYS A 64 -8.04 25.33 5.08
CA LYS A 64 -7.92 26.68 5.61
C LYS A 64 -8.60 26.77 6.98
N ASP A 65 -8.08 27.62 7.85
CA ASP A 65 -8.79 28.11 9.04
C ASP A 65 -9.03 29.59 8.86
N SER A 66 -10.30 29.98 8.87
CA SER A 66 -10.73 31.38 8.81
C SER A 66 -10.09 32.13 7.65
N GLY A 67 -9.99 31.46 6.50
CA GLY A 67 -9.41 31.96 5.25
C GLY A 67 -7.89 31.78 5.11
N LYS A 68 -7.16 31.43 6.18
CA LYS A 68 -5.72 31.19 6.14
C LYS A 68 -5.42 29.73 5.79
N THR A 69 -4.70 29.48 4.69
CA THR A 69 -4.24 28.12 4.33
C THR A 69 -3.36 27.52 5.41
N LEU A 70 -3.77 26.36 5.91
CA LEU A 70 -3.03 25.54 6.86
C LEU A 70 -2.15 24.51 6.16
N MET A 71 -2.71 23.86 5.14
CA MET A 71 -2.02 22.87 4.31
C MET A 71 -2.64 22.81 2.92
N SER A 72 -1.85 22.37 1.95
CA SER A 72 -2.33 22.08 0.60
C SER A 72 -1.61 20.87 0.01
N ASN A 73 -2.26 20.23 -0.94
CA ASN A 73 -1.72 19.12 -1.71
C ASN A 73 -2.12 19.30 -3.17
N ASP A 74 -1.15 19.24 -4.06
CA ASP A 74 -1.35 19.17 -5.50
C ASP A 74 -0.72 17.86 -5.99
N LEU A 75 -1.46 17.14 -6.84
CA LEU A 75 -1.08 15.86 -7.38
C LEU A 75 -1.47 15.81 -8.86
N THR A 76 -0.48 15.60 -9.73
CA THR A 76 -0.70 15.25 -11.13
C THR A 76 -0.32 13.78 -11.33
N GLU A 77 -1.26 12.97 -11.77
CA GLU A 77 -1.07 11.58 -12.14
C GLU A 77 -1.28 11.43 -13.65
N LYS A 78 -0.28 10.92 -14.36
CA LYS A 78 -0.36 10.61 -15.78
C LYS A 78 -0.28 9.12 -15.97
N TYR A 79 -1.10 8.61 -16.88
CA TYR A 79 -1.18 7.20 -17.17
C TYR A 79 -1.09 6.95 -18.66
N ASP A 80 -0.33 5.92 -19.04
CA ASP A 80 -0.28 5.34 -20.38
C ASP A 80 -0.34 3.81 -20.25
N ARG A 81 -1.52 3.26 -20.53
CA ARG A 81 -1.81 1.82 -20.44
C ARG A 81 -1.17 1.03 -21.57
N LYS A 82 -0.88 1.66 -22.73
CA LYS A 82 -0.21 0.98 -23.85
C LYS A 82 1.23 0.64 -23.51
N THR A 83 1.92 1.55 -22.82
CA THR A 83 3.31 1.35 -22.40
C THR A 83 3.45 0.82 -20.97
N GLY A 84 2.36 0.77 -20.21
CA GLY A 84 2.37 0.45 -18.78
C GLY A 84 3.07 1.52 -17.94
N ALA A 85 3.22 2.73 -18.49
CA ALA A 85 3.92 3.83 -17.85
C ALA A 85 2.97 4.71 -17.03
N SER A 86 3.47 5.20 -15.90
CA SER A 86 2.78 6.16 -15.05
C SER A 86 3.77 7.19 -14.48
N GLU A 87 3.32 8.42 -14.32
CA GLU A 87 4.07 9.50 -13.66
C GLU A 87 3.18 10.17 -12.62
N SER A 88 3.68 10.25 -11.39
CA SER A 88 3.05 10.94 -10.27
C SER A 88 3.94 12.11 -9.87
N ILE A 89 3.40 13.32 -9.85
CA ILE A 89 4.07 14.54 -9.39
C ILE A 89 3.24 15.08 -8.25
N THR A 90 3.82 15.17 -7.05
CA THR A 90 3.11 15.69 -5.89
C THR A 90 3.86 16.88 -5.32
N SER A 91 3.12 17.95 -4.99
CA SER A 91 3.58 19.08 -4.20
C SER A 91 2.70 19.25 -2.97
N ASN A 92 3.27 19.58 -1.82
CA ASN A 92 2.54 19.73 -0.57
C ASN A 92 3.06 20.91 0.23
N VAL A 93 2.15 21.58 0.93
CA VAL A 93 2.45 22.46 2.06
C VAL A 93 1.91 21.79 3.31
N ASN A 94 2.79 21.44 4.26
CA ASN A 94 2.41 20.82 5.52
C ASN A 94 1.96 21.87 6.55
N LEU A 95 1.30 21.41 7.63
CA LEU A 95 0.81 22.24 8.74
C LEU A 95 1.89 23.06 9.48
N ASN A 96 3.16 22.69 9.34
CA ASN A 96 4.30 23.44 9.90
C ASN A 96 4.89 24.45 8.89
N GLY A 97 4.25 24.64 7.74
CA GLY A 97 4.71 25.49 6.64
C GLY A 97 5.82 24.87 5.77
N SER A 98 6.32 23.66 6.10
CA SER A 98 7.31 23.00 5.25
C SER A 98 6.69 22.55 3.92
N THR A 99 7.44 22.76 2.85
CA THR A 99 7.06 22.30 1.51
C THR A 99 7.78 21.01 1.17
N TYR A 100 7.08 20.09 0.51
CA TYR A 100 7.68 18.86 0.02
C TYR A 100 7.10 18.52 -1.35
N SER A 101 7.99 18.30 -2.31
CA SER A 101 7.62 17.75 -3.60
C SER A 101 8.41 16.50 -3.93
N HIS A 102 7.77 15.61 -4.68
CA HIS A 102 8.38 14.41 -5.20
C HIS A 102 7.75 13.99 -6.52
N GLN A 103 8.54 13.29 -7.32
CA GLN A 103 8.14 12.72 -8.59
C GLN A 103 8.43 11.22 -8.57
N ILE A 104 7.47 10.43 -9.05
CA ILE A 104 7.61 9.00 -9.24
C ILE A 104 7.24 8.67 -10.67
N TYR A 105 8.22 8.18 -11.42
CA TYR A 105 8.00 7.52 -12.70
C TYR A 105 8.01 6.00 -12.50
N SER A 106 7.19 5.29 -13.26
CA SER A 106 7.21 3.82 -13.33
C SER A 106 6.80 3.36 -14.71
N ASP A 107 7.47 2.33 -15.23
CA ASP A 107 7.04 1.55 -16.40
C ASP A 107 7.12 0.05 -16.05
N THR A 108 7.00 -0.84 -17.05
CA THR A 108 7.05 -2.30 -16.87
C THR A 108 8.43 -2.82 -16.44
N LYS A 109 9.48 -2.01 -16.55
CA LYS A 109 10.90 -2.39 -16.35
C LYS A 109 11.60 -1.59 -15.26
N THR A 110 11.11 -0.42 -14.90
CA THR A 110 11.75 0.44 -13.90
C THR A 110 10.77 1.29 -13.10
N SER A 111 11.20 1.74 -11.93
CA SER A 111 10.63 2.87 -11.23
C SER A 111 11.74 3.84 -10.85
N ILE A 112 11.48 5.13 -11.02
CA ILE A 112 12.42 6.22 -10.75
C ILE A 112 11.74 7.14 -9.75
N ARG A 113 12.42 7.47 -8.66
CA ARG A 113 11.94 8.39 -7.63
C ARG A 113 12.91 9.53 -7.45
N LEU A 114 12.37 10.73 -7.30
CA LEU A 114 13.07 11.97 -7.02
C LEU A 114 12.29 12.75 -5.97
N SER A 115 12.98 13.42 -5.07
CA SER A 115 12.39 14.41 -4.17
C SER A 115 13.20 15.70 -4.23
N ASP A 116 12.55 16.83 -3.98
CA ASP A 116 13.22 18.14 -3.97
C ASP A 116 14.27 18.28 -2.86
N ASN A 117 14.12 17.53 -1.76
CA ASN A 117 15.07 17.58 -0.65
C ASN A 117 16.35 16.74 -0.89
N ASP A 118 16.34 15.86 -1.88
CA ASP A 118 17.47 15.03 -2.30
C ASP A 118 17.47 14.90 -3.83
N PRO A 119 18.35 15.64 -4.55
CA PRO A 119 18.40 15.61 -6.01
C PRO A 119 18.98 14.29 -6.58
N THR A 120 19.00 13.22 -5.79
CA THR A 120 19.39 11.87 -6.19
C THR A 120 18.21 11.15 -6.83
N TYR A 121 18.40 10.65 -8.04
CA TYR A 121 17.45 9.77 -8.70
C TYR A 121 17.65 8.33 -8.18
N TYR A 122 16.65 7.82 -7.47
CA TYR A 122 16.62 6.43 -7.04
C TYR A 122 15.92 5.59 -8.11
N VAL A 123 16.70 4.77 -8.81
CA VAL A 123 16.26 3.94 -9.92
C VAL A 123 16.16 2.50 -9.43
N THR A 124 14.96 1.95 -9.46
CA THR A 124 14.72 0.53 -9.29
C THR A 124 14.51 -0.10 -10.66
N GLU A 125 15.36 -1.03 -11.05
CA GLU A 125 15.21 -1.85 -12.25
C GLU A 125 14.58 -3.19 -11.86
N TYR A 126 13.60 -3.66 -12.62
CA TYR A 126 12.95 -4.94 -12.37
C TYR A 126 13.68 -6.04 -13.12
N SER A 127 14.05 -7.11 -12.41
CA SER A 127 14.74 -8.26 -13.03
C SER A 127 13.89 -9.02 -14.04
N LYS A 128 12.56 -8.90 -13.93
CA LYS A 128 11.56 -9.41 -14.86
C LYS A 128 10.58 -8.30 -15.18
N GLU A 129 10.12 -8.25 -16.44
CA GLU A 129 9.10 -7.31 -16.86
C GLU A 129 7.79 -7.58 -16.10
N ARG A 130 7.21 -6.51 -15.55
CA ARG A 130 5.98 -6.60 -14.76
C ARG A 130 4.78 -6.28 -15.64
N LYS A 131 3.75 -7.14 -15.58
CA LYS A 131 2.40 -6.71 -15.98
C LYS A 131 1.87 -5.81 -14.89
N LYS A 132 1.68 -4.53 -15.21
CA LYS A 132 1.14 -3.54 -14.29
C LYS A 132 -0.07 -2.91 -14.95
N ASP A 133 -1.25 -3.15 -14.40
CA ASP A 133 -2.36 -2.23 -14.61
C ASP A 133 -2.07 -1.01 -13.75
N PRO A 134 -1.81 0.16 -14.35
CA PRO A 134 -1.34 1.30 -13.58
C PRO A 134 -2.47 1.91 -12.72
N ILE A 135 -3.73 1.54 -12.97
CA ILE A 135 -4.93 2.02 -12.27
C ILE A 135 -5.81 0.83 -11.91
N SER A 136 -6.27 0.76 -10.66
CA SER A 136 -7.32 -0.15 -10.22
C SER A 136 -8.66 0.58 -10.15
N ASN A 137 -9.76 -0.14 -10.38
CA ASN A 137 -11.11 0.41 -10.22
C ASN A 137 -11.57 0.22 -8.76
N PRO A 138 -11.69 1.30 -7.96
CA PRO A 138 -12.08 1.19 -6.55
C PRO A 138 -13.51 0.68 -6.36
N PHE A 139 -14.37 0.75 -7.38
CA PHE A 139 -15.76 0.27 -7.32
C PHE A 139 -15.90 -1.23 -7.61
N LYS A 140 -14.79 -1.91 -7.99
CA LYS A 140 -14.75 -3.36 -8.19
C LYS A 140 -14.18 -4.13 -7.00
N GLU A 141 -13.80 -3.43 -5.93
CA GLU A 141 -13.33 -4.04 -4.68
C GLU A 141 -14.48 -4.70 -3.91
N GLU A 142 -14.18 -5.76 -3.15
CA GLU A 142 -15.20 -6.57 -2.43
C GLU A 142 -16.05 -5.71 -1.48
N GLU A 143 -15.42 -4.77 -0.77
CA GLU A 143 -16.11 -3.91 0.19
C GLU A 143 -16.80 -2.68 -0.44
N ALA A 144 -16.63 -2.43 -1.74
CA ALA A 144 -17.09 -1.20 -2.40
C ALA A 144 -18.63 -1.03 -2.32
N ALA A 145 -19.36 -2.13 -2.49
CA ALA A 145 -20.82 -2.12 -2.43
C ALA A 145 -21.37 -1.79 -1.03
N ASP A 146 -20.67 -2.19 0.02
CA ASP A 146 -21.09 -1.90 1.39
C ASP A 146 -20.76 -0.45 1.77
N VAL A 147 -19.63 0.07 1.31
CA VAL A 147 -19.30 1.51 1.44
C VAL A 147 -20.35 2.36 0.70
N GLU A 148 -20.76 1.97 -0.50
CA GLU A 148 -21.80 2.67 -1.26
C GLU A 148 -23.13 2.73 -0.50
N LYS A 149 -23.58 1.62 0.09
CA LYS A 149 -24.82 1.60 0.89
C LYS A 149 -24.75 2.54 2.09
N ILE A 150 -23.59 2.63 2.75
CA ILE A 150 -23.37 3.54 3.88
C ILE A 150 -23.48 4.98 3.41
N VAL A 151 -22.83 5.32 2.29
CA VAL A 151 -22.92 6.67 1.70
C VAL A 151 -24.37 6.97 1.30
N ASP A 152 -25.05 6.07 0.59
CA ASP A 152 -26.45 6.25 0.18
C ASP A 152 -27.38 6.51 1.37
N ALA A 153 -27.16 5.85 2.51
CA ALA A 153 -27.92 6.05 3.73
C ALA A 153 -27.65 7.40 4.40
N ILE A 154 -26.39 7.88 4.38
CA ILE A 154 -26.01 9.20 4.90
C ILE A 154 -26.61 10.31 4.04
N VAL A 155 -26.54 10.16 2.72
CA VAL A 155 -27.09 11.13 1.78
C VAL A 155 -28.60 11.18 1.93
N GLY A 156 -29.30 10.04 1.95
CA GLY A 156 -30.72 9.98 2.31
C GLY A 156 -31.57 11.02 1.57
N SER A 157 -32.14 11.98 2.30
CA SER A 157 -32.95 13.08 1.74
C SER A 157 -32.14 14.19 1.06
N LEU A 158 -30.82 14.22 1.22
CA LEU A 158 -29.93 15.16 0.53
C LEU A 158 -29.82 14.86 -0.96
N LYS A 159 -30.32 13.73 -1.44
CA LYS A 159 -30.34 13.39 -2.87
C LYS A 159 -31.17 14.38 -3.70
N ASP A 160 -32.25 14.90 -3.11
CA ASP A 160 -33.21 15.81 -3.77
C ASP A 160 -32.66 17.23 -3.97
N HIS A 161 -31.47 17.46 -3.44
CA HIS A 161 -30.80 18.73 -3.50
C HIS A 161 -29.92 18.86 -4.74
N VAL A 162 -29.47 17.76 -5.35
CA VAL A 162 -28.55 17.81 -6.50
C VAL A 162 -29.28 18.12 -7.81
N VAL A 163 -28.82 19.16 -8.53
CA VAL A 163 -29.39 19.59 -9.82
C VAL A 163 -28.50 19.14 -10.97
N VAL A 164 -29.13 18.74 -12.09
CA VAL A 164 -28.45 18.43 -13.36
C VAL A 164 -28.93 19.40 -14.42
N THR A 165 -27.98 20.03 -15.10
CA THR A 165 -28.22 20.85 -16.29
C THR A 165 -27.59 20.15 -17.49
N GLU A 166 -28.41 19.77 -18.47
CA GLU A 166 -27.93 19.25 -19.75
C GLU A 166 -27.80 20.40 -20.75
N ASN A 167 -26.60 20.56 -21.30
CA ASN A 167 -26.31 21.57 -22.31
C ASN A 167 -26.75 21.08 -23.69
N ALA A 168 -27.02 22.03 -24.59
CA ALA A 168 -27.47 21.73 -25.96
C ALA A 168 -26.48 20.87 -26.78
N ASP A 169 -25.21 20.81 -26.36
CA ASP A 169 -24.17 20.02 -27.02
C ASP A 169 -24.01 18.58 -26.48
N GLY A 170 -24.83 18.20 -25.49
CA GLY A 170 -24.84 16.89 -24.84
C GLY A 170 -23.93 16.79 -23.61
N THR A 171 -23.22 17.85 -23.22
CA THR A 171 -22.49 17.89 -21.95
C THR A 171 -23.45 18.11 -20.78
N LYS A 172 -23.06 17.71 -19.57
CA LYS A 172 -23.88 17.92 -18.36
C LYS A 172 -23.08 18.62 -17.27
N GLU A 173 -23.75 19.50 -16.56
CA GLU A 173 -23.25 20.10 -15.33
C GLU A 173 -24.12 19.61 -14.16
N ILE A 174 -23.47 19.12 -13.11
CA ILE A 174 -24.14 18.68 -11.89
C ILE A 174 -23.72 19.63 -10.78
N GLU A 175 -24.67 20.16 -10.01
CA GLU A 175 -24.38 21.18 -9.02
C GLU A 175 -25.13 21.00 -7.70
N GLY A 176 -24.52 21.57 -6.66
CA GLY A 176 -25.26 22.36 -5.69
C GLY A 176 -24.47 22.94 -4.50
N SER A 177 -25.19 23.17 -3.41
CA SER A 177 -24.85 23.74 -2.13
C SER A 177 -25.80 23.26 -0.99
N LEU A 178 -25.30 22.92 0.18
CA LEU A 178 -26.12 22.77 1.39
C LEU A 178 -25.67 23.85 2.37
N THR A 179 -26.64 24.50 2.99
CA THR A 179 -26.43 25.41 4.13
C THR A 179 -26.65 24.66 5.44
N GLU A 180 -26.16 25.21 6.55
CA GLU A 180 -26.31 24.66 7.90
C GLU A 180 -27.71 24.10 8.20
N VAL A 181 -28.78 24.85 7.84
CA VAL A 181 -30.17 24.46 8.13
C VAL A 181 -30.68 23.29 7.29
N GLN A 182 -30.03 22.99 6.18
CA GLN A 182 -30.37 21.88 5.29
C GLN A 182 -29.60 20.59 5.65
N ILE A 183 -28.61 20.68 6.54
CA ILE A 183 -27.76 19.54 6.90
C ILE A 183 -28.38 18.77 8.07
N PRO A 184 -28.73 17.48 7.89
CA PRO A 184 -29.34 16.68 8.95
C PRO A 184 -28.44 16.58 10.19
N ALA A 185 -29.07 16.54 11.38
CA ALA A 185 -28.36 16.42 12.65
C ALA A 185 -27.44 15.19 12.72
N LEU A 186 -27.82 14.10 12.05
CA LEU A 186 -26.99 12.90 11.94
C LEU A 186 -25.66 13.19 11.24
N VAL A 187 -25.67 13.95 10.15
CA VAL A 187 -24.45 14.34 9.41
C VAL A 187 -23.54 15.16 10.31
N ASN A 188 -24.09 16.16 11.01
CA ASN A 188 -23.34 16.98 11.97
C ASN A 188 -22.72 16.13 13.11
N ALA A 189 -23.45 15.14 13.63
CA ALA A 189 -22.96 14.26 14.69
C ALA A 189 -21.80 13.37 14.21
N VAL A 190 -21.90 12.79 13.00
CA VAL A 190 -20.84 11.94 12.45
C VAL A 190 -19.60 12.77 12.14
N VAL A 191 -19.75 13.94 11.53
CA VAL A 191 -18.63 14.86 11.25
C VAL A 191 -17.96 15.29 12.57
N SER A 192 -18.74 15.72 13.57
CA SER A 192 -18.20 16.08 14.89
C SER A 192 -17.41 14.94 15.53
N PHE A 193 -17.90 13.70 15.44
CA PHE A 193 -17.21 12.51 15.92
C PHE A 193 -15.90 12.26 15.16
N GLN A 194 -15.93 12.31 13.83
CA GLN A 194 -14.76 12.07 12.99
C GLN A 194 -13.67 13.12 13.25
N LEU A 195 -14.02 14.40 13.31
CA LEU A 195 -13.07 15.47 13.60
C LEU A 195 -12.45 15.29 14.98
N LYS A 196 -13.25 14.95 16.01
CA LYS A 196 -12.71 14.62 17.33
C LYS A 196 -11.74 13.44 17.29
N GLN A 197 -11.95 12.45 16.42
CA GLN A 197 -11.03 11.32 16.29
C GLN A 197 -9.75 11.71 15.54
N GLU A 198 -9.88 12.43 14.44
CA GLU A 198 -8.75 12.84 13.58
C GLU A 198 -7.88 13.91 14.25
N PHE A 199 -8.45 14.86 15.01
CA PHE A 199 -7.69 15.94 15.66
C PHE A 199 -7.17 15.60 17.07
N ASN A 200 -7.70 14.57 17.73
CA ASN A 200 -7.24 14.17 19.07
C ASN A 200 -6.30 12.94 19.07
N GLY A 201 -6.08 12.29 17.91
CA GLY A 201 -5.41 10.99 17.81
C GLY A 201 -3.89 10.99 17.57
N GLY A 202 -3.27 12.11 17.18
CA GLY A 202 -1.88 12.13 16.70
C GLY A 202 -0.90 12.96 17.54
N ARG A 203 0.28 12.41 17.87
CA ARG A 203 1.39 13.13 18.54
C ARG A 203 1.98 14.32 17.74
N ASN A 204 1.58 14.50 16.47
CA ASN A 204 2.15 15.49 15.54
C ASN A 204 1.15 16.57 15.04
N GLN A 205 -0.04 16.68 15.62
CA GLN A 205 -1.11 17.60 15.16
C GLN A 205 -1.24 18.89 15.99
N SER A 206 -0.16 19.35 16.63
CA SER A 206 -0.18 20.53 17.51
C SER A 206 -0.63 21.84 16.85
N ASN A 207 -0.66 21.88 15.51
CA ASN A 207 -0.90 23.11 14.73
C ASN A 207 -2.30 23.18 14.11
N LEU A 208 -3.15 22.17 14.33
CA LEU A 208 -4.56 22.22 13.91
C LEU A 208 -5.42 22.77 15.05
N PRO A 209 -6.40 23.64 14.76
CA PRO A 209 -7.34 24.13 15.76
C PRO A 209 -8.15 22.95 16.31
N LYS A 210 -8.19 22.81 17.63
CA LYS A 210 -8.88 21.73 18.32
C LYS A 210 -10.32 22.12 18.60
N LEU A 211 -11.21 21.80 17.68
CA LEU A 211 -12.63 22.06 17.84
C LEU A 211 -13.25 21.10 18.87
N THR A 212 -13.62 21.63 20.04
CA THR A 212 -14.16 20.83 21.16
C THR A 212 -15.66 21.08 21.40
N LYS A 213 -16.18 22.24 20.99
CA LYS A 213 -17.55 22.69 21.25
C LYS A 213 -18.21 23.16 19.96
N ASP A 214 -19.54 23.08 19.93
CA ASP A 214 -20.39 23.64 18.86
C ASP A 214 -19.90 23.30 17.44
N VAL A 215 -19.50 22.04 17.22
CA VAL A 215 -18.96 21.60 15.93
C VAL A 215 -20.09 21.18 15.00
N PHE A 216 -20.22 21.87 13.87
CA PHE A 216 -21.22 21.59 12.85
C PHE A 216 -20.71 21.94 11.45
N VAL A 217 -21.38 21.40 10.44
CA VAL A 217 -21.15 21.74 9.04
C VAL A 217 -21.93 23.01 8.72
N LYS A 218 -21.22 24.07 8.33
CA LYS A 218 -21.79 25.37 8.02
C LYS A 218 -22.25 25.45 6.57
N GLU A 219 -21.42 24.96 5.66
CA GLU A 219 -21.69 25.01 4.22
C GLU A 219 -20.98 23.88 3.49
N VAL A 220 -21.60 23.39 2.43
CA VAL A 220 -21.09 22.36 1.54
C VAL A 220 -21.46 22.89 0.15
N LYS A 221 -20.51 23.23 -0.74
CA LYS A 221 -20.75 23.60 -2.16
C LYS A 221 -19.91 22.84 -3.17
N GLY A 222 -20.47 22.55 -4.34
CA GLY A 222 -19.66 22.09 -5.45
C GLY A 222 -20.43 21.64 -6.66
N SER A 223 -19.65 21.23 -7.64
CA SER A 223 -20.08 21.05 -9.01
C SER A 223 -19.23 20.00 -9.71
N ALA A 224 -19.80 19.39 -10.74
CA ALA A 224 -19.10 18.48 -11.62
C ALA A 224 -19.48 18.74 -13.07
N LYS A 225 -18.51 18.54 -13.97
CA LYS A 225 -18.72 18.63 -15.41
C LYS A 225 -18.52 17.26 -16.05
N LEU A 226 -19.48 16.88 -16.87
CA LEU A 226 -19.49 15.61 -17.59
C LEU A 226 -19.46 15.91 -19.09
N ASN A 227 -18.60 15.18 -19.80
CA ASN A 227 -18.61 15.21 -21.25
C ASN A 227 -19.80 14.43 -21.83
N LYS A 228 -19.89 14.43 -23.17
CA LYS A 228 -20.99 13.80 -23.92
C LYS A 228 -21.13 12.29 -23.71
N ASP A 229 -20.06 11.64 -23.26
CA ASP A 229 -20.05 10.21 -22.95
C ASP A 229 -20.40 9.92 -21.48
N GLY A 230 -20.77 10.94 -20.70
CA GLY A 230 -21.03 10.85 -19.27
C GLY A 230 -19.76 10.71 -18.41
N VAL A 231 -18.57 10.90 -19.00
CA VAL A 231 -17.29 10.84 -18.28
C VAL A 231 -17.04 12.19 -17.62
N MET A 232 -16.58 12.12 -16.38
CA MET A 232 -16.27 13.28 -15.56
C MET A 232 -15.01 13.99 -16.06
N GLU A 233 -15.13 15.27 -16.34
CA GLU A 233 -14.01 16.15 -16.71
C GLU A 233 -13.48 16.91 -15.50
N SER A 234 -14.37 17.32 -14.60
CA SER A 234 -13.97 18.00 -13.36
C SER A 234 -14.96 17.80 -12.22
N ILE A 235 -14.46 17.86 -11.00
CA ILE A 235 -15.22 17.98 -9.75
C ILE A 235 -14.60 19.13 -8.95
N LEU A 236 -15.43 20.08 -8.53
CA LEU A 236 -15.07 21.10 -7.55
C LEU A 236 -15.90 20.86 -6.29
N GLY A 237 -15.27 20.87 -5.13
CA GLY A 237 -15.92 20.70 -3.85
C GLY A 237 -15.36 21.65 -2.80
N VAL A 238 -16.24 22.22 -1.99
CA VAL A 238 -15.93 23.10 -0.86
C VAL A 238 -16.78 22.65 0.31
N ALA A 239 -16.16 22.39 1.46
CA ALA A 239 -16.85 22.12 2.71
C ALA A 239 -16.33 23.08 3.78
N VAL A 240 -17.23 23.73 4.51
CA VAL A 240 -16.93 24.67 5.58
C VAL A 240 -17.54 24.15 6.88
N LEU A 241 -16.68 23.97 7.86
CA LEU A 241 -17.00 23.51 9.21
C LEU A 241 -16.84 24.69 10.16
N SER A 242 -17.76 24.84 11.11
CA SER A 242 -17.63 25.80 12.20
C SER A 242 -17.52 25.06 13.52
N GLY A 243 -16.72 25.60 14.42
CA GLY A 243 -16.57 25.06 15.76
C GLY A 243 -15.81 25.99 16.68
N LYS A 244 -15.86 25.69 17.98
CA LYS A 244 -15.12 26.41 19.00
C LYS A 244 -14.02 25.56 19.61
N ASP A 245 -12.89 26.19 19.90
CA ASP A 245 -11.81 25.56 20.66
C ASP A 245 -12.10 25.50 22.18
N GLU A 246 -11.14 25.04 22.96
CA GLU A 246 -11.29 24.96 24.43
C GLU A 246 -11.47 26.35 25.05
N GLN A 247 -10.79 27.36 24.50
CA GLN A 247 -10.79 28.76 24.89
C GLN A 247 -12.08 29.49 24.48
N GLY A 248 -12.88 28.91 23.58
CA GLY A 248 -14.12 29.47 23.05
C GLY A 248 -13.93 30.32 21.80
N GLU A 249 -12.73 30.33 21.20
CA GLU A 249 -12.46 30.96 19.91
C GLU A 249 -13.19 30.19 18.80
N VAL A 250 -13.81 30.93 17.88
CA VAL A 250 -14.55 30.36 16.75
C VAL A 250 -13.59 30.19 15.57
N HIS A 251 -13.57 28.98 15.00
CA HIS A 251 -12.81 28.67 13.80
C HIS A 251 -13.74 28.24 12.66
N GLU A 252 -13.41 28.66 11.45
CA GLU A 252 -14.07 28.20 10.23
C GLU A 252 -13.08 27.39 9.39
N ILE A 253 -13.19 26.07 9.46
CA ILE A 253 -12.31 25.17 8.72
C ILE A 253 -12.91 24.91 7.35
N SER A 254 -12.25 25.41 6.29
CA SER A 254 -12.64 25.12 4.92
C SER A 254 -11.74 24.06 4.30
N ILE A 255 -12.33 23.16 3.52
CA ILE A 255 -11.64 22.20 2.68
C ILE A 255 -12.10 22.46 1.25
N ASP A 256 -11.17 22.87 0.40
CA ASP A 256 -11.40 23.13 -1.00
C ASP A 256 -10.71 22.02 -1.80
N ALA A 257 -11.42 21.37 -2.72
CA ALA A 257 -10.90 20.26 -3.53
C ALA A 257 -11.31 20.43 -5.00
N LEU A 258 -10.35 20.19 -5.90
CA LEU A 258 -10.55 20.16 -7.34
C LEU A 258 -9.95 18.86 -7.90
N ILE A 259 -10.74 18.13 -8.68
CA ILE A 259 -10.29 17.00 -9.48
C ILE A 259 -10.54 17.35 -10.93
N THR A 260 -9.58 17.13 -11.82
CA THR A 260 -9.77 17.22 -13.26
C THR A 260 -9.22 16.00 -13.98
N LEU A 261 -9.92 15.57 -15.02
CA LEU A 261 -9.49 14.54 -15.95
C LEU A 261 -9.32 15.17 -17.33
N SER A 262 -8.12 15.05 -17.89
CA SER A 262 -7.75 15.68 -19.16
C SER A 262 -6.94 14.73 -20.04
N ASP A 263 -6.70 15.16 -21.28
CA ASP A 263 -5.81 14.50 -22.23
C ASP A 263 -6.10 12.99 -22.41
N ILE A 264 -7.38 12.64 -22.41
CA ILE A 264 -7.85 11.27 -22.64
C ILE A 264 -7.37 10.82 -24.02
N ASN A 265 -6.74 9.65 -24.06
CA ASN A 265 -6.09 9.01 -25.21
C ASN A 265 -5.00 9.86 -25.90
N SER A 266 -4.53 10.94 -25.26
CA SER A 266 -3.51 11.86 -25.80
C SER A 266 -2.38 12.18 -24.82
N THR A 267 -2.53 11.80 -23.55
CA THR A 267 -1.49 11.92 -22.53
C THR A 267 -0.23 11.16 -22.93
N THR A 268 0.93 11.76 -22.68
CA THR A 268 2.25 11.15 -22.88
C THR A 268 3.00 11.09 -21.55
N VAL A 269 3.40 9.88 -21.15
CA VAL A 269 4.26 9.66 -19.96
C VAL A 269 5.71 9.56 -20.41
N LYS A 270 6.57 10.49 -19.97
CA LYS A 270 7.99 10.51 -20.37
C LYS A 270 8.89 10.03 -19.25
N LYS A 271 9.74 9.06 -19.56
CA LYS A 271 10.81 8.64 -18.65
C LYS A 271 11.78 9.81 -18.39
N PRO A 272 12.12 10.12 -17.14
CA PRO A 272 13.11 11.15 -16.83
C PRO A 272 14.47 10.89 -17.50
N ASP A 273 15.06 11.93 -18.09
CA ASP A 273 16.44 11.89 -18.58
C ASP A 273 17.41 11.98 -17.39
N LEU A 274 18.24 10.96 -17.25
CA LEU A 274 19.20 10.81 -16.16
C LEU A 274 20.61 11.28 -16.54
N THR A 275 20.81 11.80 -17.75
CA THR A 275 22.11 12.25 -18.25
C THR A 275 22.67 13.37 -17.35
N GLY A 276 23.86 13.15 -16.79
CA GLY A 276 24.52 14.10 -15.89
C GLY A 276 23.87 14.23 -14.50
N LYS A 277 22.94 13.35 -14.13
CA LYS A 277 22.28 13.35 -12.82
C LYS A 277 22.97 12.41 -11.82
N LYS A 278 22.77 12.67 -10.52
CA LYS A 278 23.19 11.75 -9.46
C LYS A 278 22.18 10.59 -9.39
N VAL A 279 22.65 9.36 -9.58
CA VAL A 279 21.79 8.17 -9.68
C VAL A 279 22.23 7.08 -8.70
N VAL A 280 21.27 6.51 -7.97
CA VAL A 280 21.44 5.29 -7.19
C VAL A 280 20.58 4.20 -7.81
N LYS A 281 21.19 3.09 -8.19
CA LYS A 281 20.49 1.96 -8.82
C LYS A 281 20.31 0.81 -7.84
N ASN A 282 19.13 0.20 -7.87
CA ASN A 282 18.83 -1.06 -7.23
C ASN A 282 18.12 -1.99 -8.22
N ILE A 283 18.39 -3.29 -8.14
CA ILE A 283 17.66 -4.30 -8.90
C ILE A 283 16.64 -4.94 -7.97
N ALA A 284 15.37 -4.67 -8.21
CA ALA A 284 14.29 -5.35 -7.52
C ALA A 284 14.14 -6.77 -8.07
N LYS A 285 14.55 -7.74 -7.25
CA LYS A 285 14.37 -9.16 -7.50
C LYS A 285 12.89 -9.53 -7.31
N ASP A 286 12.41 -10.39 -8.19
CA ASP A 286 11.07 -10.95 -8.08
C ASP A 286 11.06 -12.18 -7.15
N TYR A 287 10.55 -11.96 -5.94
CA TYR A 287 10.37 -13.01 -4.93
C TYR A 287 8.99 -13.69 -5.00
N SER A 288 8.13 -13.30 -5.95
CA SER A 288 6.77 -13.86 -6.08
C SER A 288 6.73 -15.20 -6.80
N ALA A 289 7.75 -15.52 -7.60
CA ALA A 289 7.86 -16.83 -8.22
C ALA A 289 8.10 -17.91 -7.16
N PRO A 290 7.49 -19.11 -7.30
CA PRO A 290 7.67 -20.20 -6.36
C PRO A 290 9.08 -20.81 -6.40
N GLU A 291 9.87 -20.49 -7.42
CA GLU A 291 11.22 -21.02 -7.63
C GLU A 291 12.29 -20.09 -7.06
N ILE A 292 13.37 -20.68 -6.53
CA ILE A 292 14.61 -19.96 -6.20
C ILE A 292 15.25 -19.48 -7.51
N SER A 293 15.67 -18.23 -7.55
CA SER A 293 16.14 -17.63 -8.82
C SER A 293 17.56 -18.06 -9.20
N SER A 294 18.35 -18.54 -8.24
CA SER A 294 19.74 -18.97 -8.41
C SER A 294 20.11 -20.06 -7.39
N PRO A 295 19.63 -21.30 -7.55
CA PRO A 295 19.85 -22.38 -6.59
C PRO A 295 21.33 -22.68 -6.34
N GLU A 296 22.18 -22.47 -7.33
CA GLU A 296 23.63 -22.67 -7.26
C GLU A 296 24.31 -21.84 -6.18
N LYS A 297 23.72 -20.72 -5.75
CA LYS A 297 24.25 -19.87 -4.67
C LYS A 297 24.22 -20.54 -3.30
N PHE A 298 23.42 -21.60 -3.14
CA PHE A 298 23.33 -22.37 -1.91
C PHE A 298 24.19 -23.64 -1.96
N VAL A 299 24.90 -23.92 -3.05
CA VAL A 299 25.89 -25.01 -3.08
C VAL A 299 27.12 -24.59 -2.29
N GLY A 300 27.45 -25.33 -1.23
CA GLY A 300 28.54 -24.97 -0.32
C GLY A 300 28.29 -25.40 1.11
N LYS A 301 29.14 -24.89 2.01
CA LYS A 301 29.13 -25.22 3.45
C LYS A 301 28.38 -24.14 4.23
N PHE A 302 27.49 -24.57 5.11
CA PHE A 302 26.76 -23.72 6.05
C PHE A 302 26.96 -24.26 7.46
N LYS A 303 27.01 -23.38 8.45
CA LYS A 303 27.24 -23.80 9.83
C LYS A 303 26.50 -22.97 10.87
N ASN A 304 26.33 -23.57 12.04
CA ASN A 304 26.00 -22.87 13.27
C ASN A 304 26.70 -23.51 14.48
N ASN A 305 26.52 -22.90 15.65
CA ASN A 305 27.18 -23.35 16.88
C ASN A 305 26.32 -24.38 17.62
N ILE A 306 26.96 -25.39 18.21
CA ILE A 306 26.35 -26.23 19.25
C ILE A 306 26.67 -25.58 20.60
N LEU A 307 25.64 -25.14 21.30
CA LEU A 307 25.74 -24.48 22.60
C LEU A 307 25.08 -25.30 23.71
N ILE A 308 25.63 -25.21 24.91
CA ILE A 308 25.00 -25.64 26.17
C ILE A 308 24.98 -24.47 27.14
N GLU A 309 24.10 -24.54 28.13
CA GLU A 309 24.15 -23.65 29.29
C GLU A 309 24.85 -24.35 30.46
N LYS A 310 25.88 -23.70 31.02
CA LYS A 310 26.54 -24.14 32.24
C LYS A 310 26.83 -22.93 33.11
N GLU A 311 26.42 -22.96 34.36
CA GLU A 311 26.64 -21.87 35.33
C GLU A 311 26.13 -20.50 34.82
N GLY A 312 24.97 -20.49 34.14
CA GLY A 312 24.36 -19.28 33.59
C GLY A 312 25.12 -18.66 32.41
N LYS A 313 26.01 -19.41 31.77
CA LYS A 313 26.75 -18.98 30.58
C LYS A 313 26.56 -19.95 29.41
N TYR A 314 26.54 -19.40 28.20
CA TYR A 314 26.58 -20.19 26.97
C TYR A 314 28.00 -20.67 26.69
N ILE A 315 28.17 -21.98 26.55
CA ILE A 315 29.43 -22.62 26.17
C ILE A 315 29.28 -23.24 24.79
N LYS A 316 30.14 -22.83 23.84
CA LYS A 316 30.24 -23.48 22.53
C LYS A 316 31.00 -24.80 22.66
N ILE A 317 30.30 -25.90 22.41
CA ILE A 317 30.83 -27.27 22.52
C ILE A 317 31.09 -27.92 21.16
N GLY A 318 30.66 -27.29 20.07
CA GLY A 318 30.87 -27.81 18.71
C GLY A 318 30.26 -26.91 17.64
N GLU A 319 30.22 -27.42 16.42
CA GLU A 319 29.56 -26.83 15.25
C GLU A 319 28.63 -27.85 14.60
N ARG A 320 27.48 -27.40 14.10
CA ARG A 320 26.66 -28.17 13.16
C ARG A 320 26.97 -27.66 11.77
N ILE A 321 27.10 -28.59 10.84
CA ILE A 321 27.53 -28.31 9.48
C ILE A 321 26.53 -28.93 8.51
N ILE A 322 26.15 -28.15 7.51
CA ILE A 322 25.42 -28.60 6.33
C ILE A 322 26.32 -28.36 5.13
N GLU A 323 26.50 -29.38 4.31
CA GLU A 323 27.17 -29.27 3.01
C GLU A 323 26.17 -29.61 1.92
N ILE A 324 25.77 -28.59 1.17
CA ILE A 324 24.93 -28.73 -0.02
C ILE A 324 25.85 -29.06 -1.19
N THR A 325 25.69 -30.24 -1.77
CA THR A 325 26.53 -30.73 -2.87
C THR A 325 25.93 -30.43 -4.24
N GLN A 326 24.61 -30.48 -4.35
CA GLN A 326 23.89 -30.18 -5.58
C GLN A 326 22.52 -29.63 -5.25
N MET A 327 22.10 -28.62 -6.00
CA MET A 327 20.79 -28.02 -5.89
C MET A 327 20.31 -27.50 -7.24
N ASP A 328 19.06 -27.80 -7.59
CA ASP A 328 18.33 -27.21 -8.71
C ASP A 328 16.93 -26.79 -8.23
N ASN A 329 16.02 -26.43 -9.14
CA ASN A 329 14.66 -25.99 -8.78
C ASN A 329 13.72 -27.14 -8.35
N LYS A 330 14.17 -28.39 -8.39
CA LYS A 330 13.36 -29.57 -8.03
C LYS A 330 13.91 -30.27 -6.80
N THR A 331 15.23 -30.39 -6.70
CA THR A 331 15.89 -31.23 -5.71
C THR A 331 17.09 -30.54 -5.08
N VAL A 332 17.37 -30.92 -3.84
CA VAL A 332 18.61 -30.58 -3.13
C VAL A 332 19.19 -31.82 -2.48
N THR A 333 20.49 -32.01 -2.65
CA THR A 333 21.24 -33.09 -1.99
C THR A 333 22.36 -32.52 -1.15
N GLY A 334 22.60 -33.15 -0.02
CA GLY A 334 23.63 -32.73 0.89
C GLY A 334 23.84 -33.68 2.05
N ARG A 335 24.69 -33.24 2.96
CA ARG A 335 24.94 -33.93 4.23
C ARG A 335 24.87 -32.96 5.38
N TYR A 336 24.43 -33.47 6.51
CA TYR A 336 24.48 -32.81 7.81
C TYR A 336 25.43 -33.60 8.70
N HIS A 337 26.29 -32.90 9.44
CA HIS A 337 27.09 -33.51 10.50
C HIS A 337 27.43 -32.54 11.63
N GLU A 338 27.74 -33.08 12.81
CA GLU A 338 28.13 -32.34 14.00
C GLU A 338 29.63 -32.58 14.28
N GLU A 339 30.37 -31.50 14.53
CA GLU A 339 31.78 -31.54 14.94
C GLU A 339 31.90 -31.04 16.38
N TYR A 340 32.33 -31.91 17.29
CA TYR A 340 32.47 -31.59 18.71
C TYR A 340 33.90 -31.16 19.05
N LYS A 341 34.03 -30.24 20.00
CA LYS A 341 35.31 -29.92 20.63
C LYS A 341 35.77 -31.10 21.49
N SER A 342 37.08 -31.28 21.58
CA SER A 342 37.67 -32.32 22.43
C SER A 342 37.17 -32.20 23.88
N GLY A 343 36.70 -33.31 24.44
CA GLY A 343 36.12 -33.40 25.79
C GLY A 343 34.61 -33.16 25.85
N PHE A 344 33.94 -32.95 24.72
CA PHE A 344 32.48 -32.77 24.63
C PHE A 344 31.79 -33.82 23.75
N GLU A 345 32.48 -34.91 23.41
CA GLU A 345 31.97 -35.97 22.53
C GLU A 345 30.77 -36.72 23.14
N GLU A 346 30.65 -36.72 24.47
CA GLU A 346 29.50 -37.30 25.20
C GLU A 346 28.16 -36.62 24.87
N TYR A 347 28.20 -35.40 24.32
CA TYR A 347 27.00 -34.64 23.91
C TYR A 347 26.54 -34.99 22.49
N ALA A 348 27.20 -35.93 21.80
CA ALA A 348 26.83 -36.40 20.47
C ALA A 348 25.41 -36.99 20.44
N ALA A 349 24.55 -36.46 19.56
CA ALA A 349 23.24 -37.07 19.31
C ALA A 349 23.38 -38.28 18.38
N GLN A 350 22.39 -39.18 18.42
CA GLN A 350 22.26 -40.27 17.45
C GLN A 350 22.12 -39.78 16.00
N THR A 351 21.61 -38.56 15.82
CA THR A 351 21.48 -37.87 14.52
C THR A 351 22.66 -36.94 14.22
N SER A 352 23.84 -37.19 14.81
CA SER A 352 25.04 -36.36 14.62
C SER A 352 25.61 -36.40 13.20
N ALA A 353 25.17 -37.33 12.36
CA ALA A 353 25.48 -37.36 10.93
C ALA A 353 24.33 -37.98 10.13
N LEU A 354 23.98 -37.36 9.00
CA LEU A 354 23.04 -37.92 8.01
C LEU A 354 23.30 -37.38 6.61
N LYS A 355 22.87 -38.15 5.61
CA LYS A 355 22.74 -37.71 4.22
C LYS A 355 21.26 -37.46 3.92
N PHE A 356 20.97 -36.44 3.12
CA PHE A 356 19.60 -36.13 2.74
C PHE A 356 19.48 -35.84 1.24
N SER A 357 18.30 -36.15 0.72
CA SER A 357 17.81 -35.72 -0.59
C SER A 357 16.43 -35.12 -0.34
N ALA A 358 16.27 -33.82 -0.61
CA ALA A 358 15.03 -33.10 -0.42
C ALA A 358 14.41 -32.72 -1.76
N GLU A 359 13.08 -32.66 -1.80
CA GLU A 359 12.29 -32.22 -2.95
C GLU A 359 11.57 -30.92 -2.59
N PHE A 360 11.61 -29.93 -3.48
CA PHE A 360 10.92 -28.65 -3.25
C PHE A 360 9.42 -28.83 -3.17
N VAL A 361 8.80 -28.21 -2.17
CA VAL A 361 7.36 -28.23 -1.96
C VAL A 361 6.69 -27.30 -2.96
N GLU A 362 5.66 -27.79 -3.64
CA GLU A 362 4.93 -27.03 -4.65
C GLU A 362 4.36 -25.74 -4.05
N ASN A 363 4.56 -24.62 -4.76
CA ASN A 363 4.10 -23.28 -4.36
C ASN A 363 4.66 -22.76 -3.02
N GLN A 364 5.71 -23.37 -2.48
CA GLN A 364 6.39 -22.90 -1.27
C GLN A 364 7.86 -22.57 -1.58
N ARG A 365 8.10 -21.30 -1.93
CA ARG A 365 9.42 -20.85 -2.37
C ARG A 365 10.49 -21.18 -1.33
N GLY A 366 11.48 -21.92 -1.77
CA GLY A 366 12.65 -22.30 -1.00
C GLY A 366 12.41 -23.31 0.11
N ASN A 367 11.22 -23.91 0.21
CA ASN A 367 10.92 -24.95 1.17
C ASN A 367 11.04 -26.33 0.51
N ALA A 368 11.79 -27.26 1.12
CA ALA A 368 11.96 -28.62 0.60
C ALA A 368 11.89 -29.66 1.73
N ASP A 369 11.19 -30.75 1.48
CA ASP A 369 11.04 -31.86 2.42
C ASP A 369 11.98 -33.00 2.08
N PHE A 370 12.60 -33.60 3.09
CA PHE A 370 13.46 -34.77 2.91
C PHE A 370 13.10 -35.89 3.87
N LYS A 371 13.42 -37.11 3.44
CA LYS A 371 13.55 -38.27 4.33
C LYS A 371 15.03 -38.54 4.55
N TYR A 372 15.39 -38.93 5.75
CA TYR A 372 16.77 -39.27 6.09
C TYR A 372 16.86 -40.67 6.68
N THR A 373 18.06 -41.22 6.63
CA THR A 373 18.44 -42.41 7.38
C THR A 373 19.75 -42.12 8.09
N THR A 374 19.82 -42.35 9.39
CA THR A 374 21.04 -42.17 10.19
C THR A 374 22.03 -43.32 9.93
N GLU A 375 23.26 -43.19 10.41
CA GLU A 375 24.23 -44.27 10.37
C GLU A 375 23.80 -45.50 11.21
N SER A 376 23.02 -45.29 12.26
CA SER A 376 22.39 -46.35 13.06
C SER A 376 21.22 -47.06 12.36
N GLY A 377 20.80 -46.58 11.19
CA GLY A 377 19.69 -47.13 10.40
C GLY A 377 18.31 -46.57 10.76
N ASP A 378 18.23 -45.58 11.64
CA ASP A 378 16.98 -44.92 12.01
C ASP A 378 16.48 -44.05 10.87
N LYS A 379 15.17 -44.07 10.63
CA LYS A 379 14.53 -43.30 9.56
C LYS A 379 13.71 -42.17 10.15
N GLY A 380 13.71 -41.04 9.47
CA GLY A 380 12.84 -39.93 9.80
C GLY A 380 12.62 -39.00 8.62
N GLU A 381 11.99 -37.88 8.91
CA GLU A 381 11.68 -36.82 7.95
C GLU A 381 12.15 -35.47 8.48
N GLY A 382 12.35 -34.51 7.60
CA GLY A 382 12.80 -33.18 7.93
C GLY A 382 12.48 -32.20 6.82
N ASN A 383 12.73 -30.92 7.11
CA ASN A 383 12.49 -29.82 6.20
C ASN A 383 13.72 -28.92 6.12
N ILE A 384 14.02 -28.44 4.93
CA ILE A 384 15.05 -27.44 4.68
C ILE A 384 14.42 -26.23 3.97
N TYR A 385 14.67 -25.05 4.52
CA TYR A 385 14.24 -23.78 3.94
C TYR A 385 15.44 -22.90 3.56
N PHE A 386 15.45 -22.41 2.33
CA PHE A 386 16.50 -21.55 1.78
C PHE A 386 16.04 -20.09 1.76
N ASP A 387 16.65 -19.27 2.61
CA ASP A 387 16.36 -17.84 2.71
C ASP A 387 17.26 -17.05 1.73
N GLU A 388 16.74 -16.73 0.54
CA GLU A 388 17.44 -15.92 -0.47
C GLU A 388 17.66 -14.46 -0.05
N PHE A 389 16.93 -13.97 0.97
CA PHE A 389 17.07 -12.61 1.46
C PHE A 389 18.22 -12.50 2.46
N GLN A 390 18.35 -13.46 3.38
CA GLN A 390 19.42 -13.50 4.37
C GLN A 390 20.65 -14.31 3.92
N GLY A 391 20.53 -15.08 2.85
CA GLY A 391 21.56 -16.01 2.40
C GLY A 391 21.79 -17.16 3.38
N LYS A 392 20.73 -17.62 4.07
CA LYS A 392 20.80 -18.63 5.13
C LYS A 392 20.00 -19.88 4.80
N ILE A 393 20.27 -20.96 5.52
CA ILE A 393 19.49 -22.20 5.47
C ILE A 393 18.86 -22.44 6.84
N ASN A 394 17.55 -22.71 6.88
CA ASN A 394 16.90 -23.25 8.06
C ASN A 394 16.69 -24.76 7.86
N PHE A 395 17.38 -25.58 8.64
CA PHE A 395 17.33 -27.03 8.55
C PHE A 395 16.68 -27.61 9.80
N ASN A 396 15.64 -28.40 9.62
CA ASN A 396 14.87 -29.01 10.68
C ASN A 396 14.73 -30.50 10.43
N VAL A 397 14.83 -31.30 11.49
CA VAL A 397 14.63 -32.74 11.42
C VAL A 397 13.53 -33.09 12.41
N HIS A 398 12.41 -33.60 11.90
CA HIS A 398 11.24 -33.96 12.70
C HIS A 398 11.54 -35.17 13.58
N ASN A 399 10.89 -35.23 14.75
CA ASN A 399 11.01 -36.30 15.74
C ASN A 399 12.42 -36.57 16.28
N MET A 400 13.38 -35.66 16.06
CA MET A 400 14.54 -35.64 16.93
C MET A 400 14.02 -35.40 18.35
N ASN A 401 14.42 -36.21 19.32
CA ASN A 401 14.27 -35.88 20.74
C ASN A 401 15.12 -34.62 21.01
N MET A 402 14.62 -33.45 20.62
CA MET A 402 15.24 -32.13 20.80
C MET A 402 15.04 -31.65 22.24
N SER A 403 14.35 -32.44 23.06
CA SER A 403 14.13 -32.21 24.47
C SER A 403 15.38 -32.54 25.27
N ASN A 404 16.19 -31.52 25.55
CA ASN A 404 17.03 -31.38 26.75
C ASN A 404 17.89 -32.58 27.22
N GLN A 405 18.18 -33.59 26.40
CA GLN A 405 19.19 -34.58 26.76
C GLN A 405 20.56 -33.88 26.75
N GLY A 406 21.02 -33.50 27.94
CA GLY A 406 22.29 -32.80 28.16
C GLY A 406 22.24 -31.27 28.06
N GLY A 407 21.07 -30.62 28.02
CA GLY A 407 20.96 -29.14 28.02
C GLY A 407 21.46 -28.45 26.74
N ARG A 408 21.45 -29.16 25.61
CA ARG A 408 21.85 -28.64 24.30
C ARG A 408 20.81 -27.69 23.72
N MET A 409 21.26 -26.55 23.22
CA MET A 409 20.41 -25.61 22.49
C MET A 409 20.32 -26.00 21.03
N TYR A 410 19.11 -25.86 20.49
CA TYR A 410 18.86 -26.07 19.07
C TYR A 410 18.72 -24.75 18.34
N ASP A 411 19.50 -24.61 17.28
CA ASP A 411 19.41 -23.54 16.29
C ASP A 411 19.24 -24.22 14.94
N SER A 412 18.12 -23.96 14.28
CA SER A 412 17.85 -24.48 12.95
C SER A 412 18.46 -23.61 11.86
N SER A 413 18.97 -22.42 12.17
CA SER A 413 19.50 -21.47 11.20
C SER A 413 21.00 -21.66 11.00
N PHE A 414 21.43 -21.79 9.75
CA PHE A 414 22.81 -22.00 9.35
C PHE A 414 23.26 -20.86 8.45
N SER A 415 24.43 -20.30 8.75
CA SER A 415 25.05 -19.23 7.97
C SER A 415 26.08 -19.78 6.99
N PRO A 416 26.25 -19.20 5.81
CA PRO A 416 27.20 -19.66 4.82
C PRO A 416 28.63 -19.49 5.36
N VAL A 417 29.49 -20.47 5.08
CA VAL A 417 30.92 -20.36 5.27
C VAL A 417 31.48 -19.75 4.01
N LEU A 418 31.84 -18.47 4.09
CA LEU A 418 32.46 -17.71 3.01
C LEU A 418 33.98 -17.73 3.18
N ASP A 419 34.71 -17.81 2.07
CA ASP A 419 36.17 -17.71 2.02
C ASP A 419 36.68 -16.30 2.32
#